data_AF-A0A0G4MK18-F1
#
_entry.id   AF-A0A0G4MK18-F1
#
_cell.length_a   1.000
_cell.length_b   1.000
_cell.length_c   1.000
_cell.angle_alpha   90.00
_cell.angle_beta   90.00
_cell.angle_gamma   90.00
#
_symmetry.space_group_name_H-M   'P 1'
#
loop_
_entity.id
_entity.type
_entity.pdbx_description
1 polymer ?
#
loop_
_entity_poly.entity_id
_entity_poly.type
_entity_poly.pdbx_seq_one_letter_code
_entity_poly.pdbx_strand_id
1 'polypeptide(L)'
;PLARKLHLAIHSYDLHSPSPHVTRADIANLPLADGAADVAIFCLALMGTNWLDFIEEAYRILRWKGELWVAEIKSRFGPAARHAGAKGRSGGGVVEHSVGNRKKTEKVGKKDKAEIASAEAAADGEELAVEVDGNDDKRGETDVSAFVEALQKRGFVLQGKADLSNKMFVRMRFTKGMAPVKGKCVEKTPKEAKLAALEEEEEKLEAEGYYDSDEEIDDEEEATVLAQAELIREKQGQIRNEARMKKRLKNQAIIPRKKVPIPLSKMDDALDQLGVDTTDIVSRARSQSRPRGRSLGRSRAGTEDADAMDLDATPRERLRSQSRARSRSQAAVN
;
A
#
# COMPACT_ATOMS: atom_id res chain seq x y z
N PRO A 1 -7.94 57.07 -32.39
CA PRO A 1 -8.39 57.56 -33.73
C PRO A 1 -8.43 56.43 -34.79
N LEU A 2 -7.44 55.53 -34.83
CA LEU A 2 -7.42 54.41 -35.79
C LEU A 2 -8.42 53.28 -35.46
N ALA A 3 -8.63 52.95 -34.19
CA ALA A 3 -9.55 51.87 -33.78
C ALA A 3 -11.01 52.13 -34.21
N ARG A 4 -11.50 53.37 -34.08
CA ARG A 4 -12.85 53.77 -34.54
C ARG A 4 -13.00 53.68 -36.07
N LYS A 5 -11.92 53.94 -36.82
CA LYS A 5 -11.91 53.83 -38.28
C LYS A 5 -11.92 52.37 -38.74
N LEU A 6 -11.35 51.46 -37.95
CA LEU A 6 -11.28 50.03 -38.22
C LEU A 6 -12.39 49.23 -37.52
N HIS A 7 -13.34 49.90 -36.86
CA HIS A 7 -14.41 49.28 -36.07
C HIS A 7 -13.93 48.26 -35.03
N LEU A 8 -12.77 48.52 -34.40
CA LEU A 8 -12.17 47.67 -33.38
C LEU A 8 -12.62 48.08 -31.98
N ALA A 9 -13.19 47.14 -31.23
CA ALA A 9 -13.40 47.27 -29.79
C ALA A 9 -12.14 46.77 -29.06
N ILE A 10 -11.44 47.66 -28.37
CA ILE A 10 -10.20 47.34 -27.65
C ILE A 10 -10.48 47.40 -26.16
N HIS A 11 -10.31 46.27 -25.49
CA HIS A 11 -10.37 46.15 -24.04
C HIS A 11 -8.96 45.88 -23.51
N SER A 12 -8.41 46.84 -22.76
CA SER A 12 -7.09 46.69 -22.14
C SER A 12 -7.26 46.41 -20.65
N TYR A 13 -6.57 45.38 -20.16
CA TYR A 13 -6.62 44.94 -18.76
C TYR A 13 -5.22 44.88 -18.16
N ASP A 14 -5.10 45.29 -16.92
CA ASP A 14 -3.88 45.18 -16.11
C ASP A 14 -4.28 45.18 -14.62
N LEU A 15 -3.41 44.65 -13.76
CA LEU A 15 -3.60 44.67 -12.31
C LEU A 15 -3.47 46.09 -11.74
N HIS A 16 -2.76 46.98 -12.45
CA HIS A 16 -2.67 48.40 -12.15
C HIS A 16 -3.17 49.24 -13.32
N SER A 17 -4.02 50.23 -13.06
CA SER A 17 -4.56 51.12 -14.09
C SER A 17 -3.94 52.52 -13.96
N PRO A 18 -2.79 52.78 -14.60
CA PRO A 18 -2.21 54.12 -14.64
C PRO A 18 -2.91 55.04 -15.65
N SER A 19 -3.75 54.50 -16.54
CA SER A 19 -4.42 55.26 -17.60
C SER A 19 -5.92 54.96 -17.69
N PRO A 20 -6.77 55.93 -18.08
CA PRO A 20 -8.23 55.74 -18.16
C PRO A 20 -8.68 54.69 -19.20
N HIS A 21 -7.78 54.26 -20.09
CA HIS A 21 -8.06 53.28 -21.13
C HIS A 21 -7.78 51.85 -20.69
N VAL A 22 -7.19 51.66 -19.50
CA VAL A 22 -6.87 50.36 -18.93
C VAL A 22 -7.84 50.06 -17.80
N THR A 23 -8.55 48.94 -17.92
CA THR A 23 -9.44 48.46 -16.87
C THR A 23 -8.63 47.66 -15.85
N ARG A 24 -8.76 48.01 -14.57
CA ARG A 24 -8.10 47.27 -13.50
C ARG A 24 -8.80 45.92 -13.30
N ALA A 25 -8.11 44.82 -13.59
CA ALA A 25 -8.64 43.47 -13.43
C ALA A 25 -7.52 42.44 -13.23
N ASP A 26 -7.86 41.31 -12.62
CA ASP A 26 -6.99 40.14 -12.64
C ASP A 26 -7.21 39.39 -13.96
N ILE A 27 -6.13 39.14 -14.69
CA ILE A 27 -6.15 38.43 -15.97
C ILE A 27 -6.66 37.00 -15.81
N ALA A 28 -6.56 36.39 -14.62
CA ALA A 28 -7.09 35.05 -14.37
C ALA A 28 -8.63 35.01 -14.29
N ASN A 29 -9.31 36.16 -14.18
CA ASN A 29 -10.77 36.23 -14.07
C ASN A 29 -11.27 37.60 -14.60
N LEU A 30 -11.43 37.69 -15.91
CA LEU A 30 -11.85 38.91 -16.58
C LEU A 30 -13.39 39.02 -16.59
N PRO A 31 -13.94 40.24 -16.47
CA PRO A 31 -15.38 40.51 -16.49
C PRO A 31 -15.94 40.46 -17.92
N LEU A 32 -15.59 39.42 -18.68
CA LEU A 32 -16.05 39.17 -20.04
C LEU A 32 -16.82 37.85 -20.09
N ALA A 33 -17.82 37.77 -20.96
CA ALA A 33 -18.52 36.52 -21.22
C ALA A 33 -17.64 35.53 -22.00
N ASP A 34 -18.02 34.26 -21.95
CA ASP A 34 -17.36 33.20 -22.73
C ASP A 34 -17.47 33.51 -24.23
N GLY A 35 -16.36 33.38 -24.96
CA GLY A 35 -16.33 33.64 -26.40
C GLY A 35 -16.55 35.10 -26.83
N ALA A 36 -16.48 36.07 -25.90
CA ALA A 36 -16.69 37.49 -26.19
C ALA A 36 -15.56 38.15 -27.02
N ALA A 37 -14.38 37.52 -27.13
CA ALA A 37 -13.22 38.08 -27.80
C ALA A 37 -12.82 37.32 -29.06
N ASP A 38 -12.41 38.05 -30.09
CA ASP A 38 -11.81 37.52 -31.32
C ASP A 38 -10.31 37.26 -31.17
N VAL A 39 -9.61 38.19 -30.51
CA VAL A 39 -8.16 38.20 -30.38
C VAL A 39 -7.78 38.60 -28.95
N ALA A 40 -6.93 37.81 -28.32
CA ALA A 40 -6.33 38.10 -27.02
C ALA A 40 -4.83 38.33 -27.21
N ILE A 41 -4.28 39.38 -26.59
CA ILE A 41 -2.87 39.75 -26.73
C ILE A 41 -2.24 39.82 -25.35
N PHE A 42 -1.25 38.97 -25.10
CA PHE A 42 -0.39 39.07 -23.93
C PHE A 42 0.93 39.73 -24.31
N CYS A 43 1.25 40.82 -23.63
CA CYS A 43 2.51 41.55 -23.79
C CYS A 43 3.14 41.71 -22.40
N LEU A 44 4.27 41.05 -22.15
CA LEU A 44 4.98 41.10 -20.85
C LEU A 44 4.15 40.67 -19.64
N ALA A 45 3.11 39.88 -19.89
CA ALA A 45 2.11 39.50 -18.89
C ALA A 45 2.30 38.07 -18.36
N LEU A 46 3.02 37.20 -19.08
CA LEU A 46 3.06 35.75 -18.80
C LEU A 46 4.25 35.36 -17.91
N MET A 47 4.59 36.24 -16.97
CA MET A 47 5.85 36.24 -16.23
C MET A 47 5.70 35.84 -14.75
N GLY A 48 4.44 35.72 -14.30
CA GLY A 48 4.09 35.30 -12.95
C GLY A 48 4.03 33.78 -12.81
N THR A 49 3.95 33.29 -11.59
CA THR A 49 3.78 31.85 -11.30
C THR A 49 2.43 31.29 -11.75
N ASN A 50 1.45 32.18 -11.99
CA ASN A 50 0.07 31.87 -12.36
C ASN A 50 -0.24 32.11 -13.85
N TRP A 51 0.78 32.22 -14.72
CA TRP A 51 0.56 32.49 -16.14
C TRP A 51 -0.34 31.46 -16.85
N LEU A 52 -0.40 30.22 -16.34
CA LEU A 52 -1.29 29.18 -16.85
C LEU A 52 -2.77 29.53 -16.65
N ASP A 53 -3.12 30.16 -15.53
CA ASP A 53 -4.49 30.63 -15.28
C ASP A 53 -4.89 31.72 -16.29
N PHE A 54 -3.94 32.56 -16.70
CA PHE A 54 -4.17 33.59 -17.71
C PHE A 54 -4.44 32.98 -19.09
N ILE A 55 -3.73 31.91 -19.44
CA ILE A 55 -3.96 31.18 -20.69
C ILE A 55 -5.32 30.48 -20.66
N GLU A 56 -5.70 29.89 -19.54
CA GLU A 56 -7.01 29.25 -19.38
C GLU A 56 -8.15 30.28 -19.45
N GLU A 57 -7.97 31.47 -18.86
CA GLU A 57 -8.92 32.56 -18.98
C GLU A 57 -9.00 33.10 -20.42
N ALA A 58 -7.87 33.24 -21.10
CA ALA A 58 -7.83 33.57 -22.53
C ALA A 58 -8.59 32.54 -23.37
N TYR A 59 -8.49 31.25 -23.03
CA TYR A 59 -9.24 30.20 -23.69
C TYR A 59 -10.74 30.38 -23.48
N ARG A 60 -11.20 30.71 -22.27
CA ARG A 60 -12.61 30.96 -21.96
C ARG A 60 -13.18 32.14 -22.77
N ILE A 61 -12.51 33.29 -22.77
CA ILE A 61 -13.03 34.50 -23.42
C ILE A 61 -12.92 34.48 -24.94
N LEU A 62 -12.00 33.69 -25.51
CA LEU A 62 -11.84 33.60 -26.97
C LEU A 62 -12.95 32.75 -27.59
N ARG A 63 -13.52 33.22 -28.70
CA ARG A 63 -14.44 32.38 -29.51
C ARG A 63 -13.69 31.23 -30.18
N TRP A 64 -14.44 30.24 -30.68
CA TRP A 64 -13.85 29.18 -31.49
C TRP A 64 -13.11 29.76 -32.70
N LYS A 65 -11.89 29.26 -32.96
CA LYS A 65 -10.93 29.80 -33.95
C LYS A 65 -10.45 31.24 -33.66
N GLY A 66 -10.68 31.77 -32.46
CA GLY A 66 -10.09 33.02 -32.01
C GLY A 66 -8.56 32.90 -31.87
N GLU A 67 -7.88 34.04 -31.87
CA GLU A 67 -6.41 34.09 -31.88
C GLU A 67 -5.85 34.56 -30.54
N LEU A 68 -4.76 33.93 -30.11
CA LEU A 68 -3.97 34.35 -28.96
C LEU A 68 -2.59 34.76 -29.43
N TRP A 69 -2.23 36.01 -29.20
CA TRP A 69 -0.92 36.55 -29.55
C TRP A 69 -0.10 36.76 -28.28
N VAL A 70 1.14 36.27 -28.29
CA VAL A 70 2.06 36.38 -27.18
C VAL A 70 3.29 37.14 -27.64
N ALA A 71 3.61 38.22 -26.94
CA ALA A 71 4.86 38.96 -27.07
C ALA A 71 5.56 38.97 -25.71
N GLU A 72 6.60 38.15 -25.58
CA GLU A 72 7.25 37.92 -24.29
C GLU A 72 8.77 38.04 -24.38
N ILE A 73 9.45 38.40 -23.29
CA ILE A 73 10.90 38.61 -23.30
C ILE A 73 11.65 37.31 -23.56
N LYS A 74 12.59 37.34 -24.52
CA LYS A 74 13.38 36.20 -24.96
C LYS A 74 14.23 35.59 -23.85
N SER A 75 14.86 36.42 -23.01
CA SER A 75 15.70 35.95 -21.90
C SER A 75 14.96 35.12 -20.84
N ARG A 76 13.62 35.14 -20.84
CA ARG A 76 12.82 34.30 -19.94
C ARG A 76 12.66 32.86 -20.41
N PHE A 77 12.89 32.60 -21.69
CA PHE A 77 12.95 31.24 -22.21
C PHE A 77 14.37 30.70 -21.97
N GLY A 78 14.47 29.57 -21.27
CA GLY A 78 15.76 28.97 -20.92
C GLY A 78 16.56 28.55 -22.17
N PRO A 79 17.90 28.46 -22.06
CA PRO A 79 18.71 27.90 -23.14
C PRO A 79 18.33 26.43 -23.40
N ALA A 80 18.26 26.04 -24.68
CA ALA A 80 17.89 24.68 -25.11
C ALA A 80 18.70 23.55 -24.44
N ALA A 81 19.95 23.82 -24.05
CA ALA A 81 20.84 22.84 -23.42
C ALA A 81 20.34 22.33 -22.04
N ARG A 82 19.52 23.10 -21.32
CA ARG A 82 19.03 22.70 -19.98
C ARG A 82 17.93 21.64 -20.03
N HIS A 83 17.30 21.41 -21.19
CA HIS A 83 16.19 20.48 -21.36
C HIS A 83 16.61 19.08 -21.82
N ALA A 84 17.83 18.91 -22.34
CA ALA A 84 18.32 17.61 -22.82
C ALA A 84 18.80 16.65 -21.71
N GLY A 85 19.10 17.15 -20.50
CA GLY A 85 19.67 16.35 -19.40
C GLY A 85 18.68 15.92 -18.29
N ALA A 86 17.43 16.37 -18.29
CA ALA A 86 16.52 16.22 -17.14
C ALA A 86 15.51 15.06 -17.28
N LYS A 87 15.95 13.85 -17.69
CA LYS A 87 15.17 12.63 -17.47
C LYS A 87 15.40 12.14 -16.04
N GLY A 88 14.74 12.76 -15.06
CA GLY A 88 14.84 12.29 -13.68
C GLY A 88 14.21 13.13 -12.57
N ARG A 89 13.59 14.28 -12.86
CA ARG A 89 12.97 15.08 -11.81
C ARG A 89 11.64 15.68 -12.27
N SER A 90 10.55 15.00 -11.92
CA SER A 90 9.19 15.52 -12.01
C SER A 90 9.01 16.64 -10.98
N GLY A 91 9.30 17.86 -11.40
CA GLY A 91 9.06 19.08 -10.62
C GLY A 91 9.27 20.25 -11.56
N GLY A 92 8.19 21.00 -11.85
CA GLY A 92 8.23 22.15 -12.74
C GLY A 92 9.38 23.09 -12.36
N GLY A 93 10.38 23.17 -13.24
CA GLY A 93 11.53 24.03 -13.06
C GLY A 93 11.07 25.47 -12.98
N VAL A 94 11.13 26.04 -11.77
CA VAL A 94 10.91 27.46 -11.54
C VAL A 94 11.94 28.21 -12.37
N VAL A 95 11.46 29.06 -13.26
CA VAL A 95 12.30 29.92 -14.08
C VAL A 95 12.97 30.94 -13.15
N GLU A 96 14.30 30.91 -13.07
CA GLU A 96 15.06 31.81 -12.20
C GLU A 96 15.07 33.24 -12.73
N HIS A 97 13.97 33.95 -12.42
CA HIS A 97 13.87 35.40 -12.28
C HIS A 97 12.55 35.75 -11.58
N SER A 98 12.18 34.93 -10.59
CA SER A 98 11.06 35.21 -9.69
C SER A 98 11.41 36.39 -8.78
N VAL A 99 10.84 37.55 -9.07
CA VAL A 99 10.81 38.71 -8.16
C VAL A 99 9.71 38.50 -7.14
N GLY A 100 9.86 37.49 -6.28
CA GLY A 100 8.86 37.13 -5.28
C GLY A 100 9.50 36.50 -4.05
N ASN A 101 9.60 37.28 -2.97
CA ASN A 101 9.90 36.89 -1.60
C ASN A 101 11.17 36.04 -1.36
N ARG A 102 12.31 36.73 -1.16
CA ARG A 102 13.42 36.17 -0.37
C ARG A 102 12.98 36.02 1.09
N LYS A 103 12.49 34.84 1.46
CA LYS A 103 12.44 34.44 2.87
C LYS A 103 13.82 33.94 3.26
N LYS A 104 14.47 34.65 4.18
CA LYS A 104 15.78 34.32 4.75
C LYS A 104 15.67 33.00 5.50
N THR A 105 16.19 31.91 4.95
CA THR A 105 16.45 30.66 5.68
C THR A 105 17.91 30.62 6.14
N GLU A 106 18.08 30.06 7.33
CA GLU A 106 19.30 30.14 8.14
C GLU A 106 20.42 29.20 7.67
N LYS A 107 21.60 29.44 8.25
CA LYS A 107 22.95 28.99 7.88
C LYS A 107 23.10 27.46 7.72
N VAL A 108 23.62 27.03 6.57
CA VAL A 108 24.23 25.70 6.36
C VAL A 108 25.75 25.78 6.53
N GLY A 109 26.32 24.76 7.17
CA GLY A 109 27.69 24.71 7.70
C GLY A 109 28.80 24.67 6.65
N LYS A 110 30.00 25.07 7.10
CA LYS A 110 31.20 25.38 6.30
C LYS A 110 31.87 24.17 5.61
N LYS A 111 31.32 22.95 5.74
CA LYS A 111 31.94 21.70 5.26
C LYS A 111 31.42 21.23 3.89
N ASP A 112 30.18 21.56 3.55
CA ASP A 112 29.57 21.17 2.26
C ASP A 112 29.94 22.12 1.11
N LYS A 113 30.55 23.27 1.43
CA LYS A 113 30.92 24.31 0.45
C LYS A 113 32.19 23.96 -0.36
N ALA A 114 33.00 23.03 0.12
CA ALA A 114 34.26 22.64 -0.51
C ALA A 114 34.08 21.52 -1.56
N GLU A 115 33.20 20.56 -1.32
CA GLU A 115 32.87 19.51 -2.31
C GLU A 115 32.09 20.08 -3.50
N ILE A 116 31.12 20.97 -3.24
CA ILE A 116 30.32 21.60 -4.30
C ILE A 116 31.20 22.48 -5.23
N ALA A 117 32.14 23.23 -4.66
CA ALA A 117 33.05 24.07 -5.45
C ALA A 117 34.05 23.25 -6.30
N SER A 118 34.46 22.07 -5.83
CA SER A 118 35.36 21.19 -6.60
C SER A 118 34.65 20.51 -7.78
N ALA A 119 33.34 20.26 -7.66
CA ALA A 119 32.52 19.70 -8.73
C ALA A 119 32.13 20.76 -9.78
N GLU A 120 31.86 22.01 -9.37
CA GLU A 120 31.62 23.13 -10.29
C GLU A 120 32.88 23.53 -11.06
N ALA A 121 34.05 23.59 -10.40
CA ALA A 121 35.31 23.92 -11.08
C ALA A 121 35.79 22.83 -12.04
N ALA A 122 35.42 21.56 -11.81
CA ALA A 122 35.71 20.46 -12.73
C ALA A 122 34.79 20.48 -13.97
N ALA A 123 33.56 20.98 -13.84
CA ALA A 123 32.64 21.17 -14.97
C ALA A 123 33.02 22.38 -15.84
N ASP A 124 33.48 23.48 -15.23
CA ASP A 124 33.92 24.69 -15.96
C ASP A 124 35.28 24.50 -16.68
N GLY A 125 36.11 23.55 -16.21
CA GLY A 125 37.43 23.26 -16.81
C GLY A 125 37.38 22.49 -18.13
N GLU A 126 36.30 21.76 -18.41
CA GLU A 126 36.12 20.99 -19.66
C GLU A 126 35.39 21.80 -20.76
N GLU A 127 34.79 22.95 -20.42
CA GLU A 127 34.10 23.83 -21.38
C GLU A 127 35.01 24.85 -22.09
N LEU A 128 36.22 25.09 -21.57
CA LEU A 128 37.16 26.09 -22.08
C LEU A 128 38.21 25.57 -23.06
N ALA A 129 38.13 24.30 -23.48
CA ALA A 129 39.14 23.67 -24.33
C ALA A 129 38.57 23.01 -25.59
N VAL A 130 38.03 23.79 -26.53
CA VAL A 130 38.16 23.49 -27.96
C VAL A 130 38.28 24.81 -28.74
N GLU A 131 39.50 25.06 -29.19
CA GLU A 131 39.92 26.17 -30.04
C GLU A 131 39.31 26.10 -31.45
N VAL A 132 39.01 27.30 -31.98
CA VAL A 132 39.27 27.76 -33.36
C VAL A 132 38.92 26.77 -34.49
N ASP A 133 37.66 26.76 -34.90
CA ASP A 133 37.28 26.81 -36.32
C ASP A 133 35.79 27.20 -36.44
N GLY A 134 35.48 28.07 -37.40
CA GLY A 134 34.22 28.82 -37.51
C GLY A 134 32.95 27.97 -37.66
N ASN A 135 32.34 27.62 -36.54
CA ASN A 135 31.00 27.05 -36.47
C ASN A 135 30.15 27.87 -35.49
N ASP A 136 29.10 28.53 -36.01
CA ASP A 136 28.18 29.40 -35.27
C ASP A 136 27.79 28.83 -33.89
N ASP A 137 27.93 29.67 -32.86
CA ASP A 137 27.55 29.40 -31.47
C ASP A 137 26.05 29.14 -31.33
N LYS A 138 25.61 27.90 -31.54
CA LYS A 138 24.24 27.44 -31.27
C LYS A 138 23.91 27.30 -29.78
N ARG A 139 24.84 27.66 -28.87
CA ARG A 139 24.70 27.54 -27.40
C ARG A 139 23.70 28.53 -26.78
N GLY A 140 23.20 29.51 -27.55
CA GLY A 140 22.30 30.57 -27.08
C GLY A 140 20.88 30.58 -27.68
N GLU A 141 20.47 29.54 -28.41
CA GLU A 141 19.10 29.49 -28.94
C GLU A 141 18.09 29.29 -27.80
N THR A 142 17.17 30.24 -27.67
CA THR A 142 16.10 30.19 -26.65
C THR A 142 15.08 29.14 -26.99
N ASP A 143 14.84 28.22 -26.06
CA ASP A 143 13.87 27.15 -26.26
C ASP A 143 12.48 27.56 -25.79
N VAL A 144 11.53 27.54 -26.72
CA VAL A 144 10.11 27.83 -26.48
C VAL A 144 9.24 26.58 -26.52
N SER A 145 9.83 25.40 -26.72
CA SER A 145 9.10 24.14 -26.94
C SER A 145 8.19 23.78 -25.77
N ALA A 146 8.70 23.80 -24.54
CA ALA A 146 7.93 23.52 -23.34
C ALA A 146 6.75 24.48 -23.15
N PHE A 147 6.93 25.75 -23.54
CA PHE A 147 5.87 26.76 -23.50
C PHE A 147 4.79 26.47 -24.56
N VAL A 148 5.18 26.15 -25.79
CA VAL A 148 4.24 25.72 -26.85
C VAL A 148 3.46 24.49 -26.42
N GLU A 149 4.12 23.48 -25.87
CA GLU A 149 3.49 22.24 -25.41
C GLU A 149 2.46 22.50 -24.29
N ALA A 150 2.79 23.40 -23.36
CA ALA A 150 1.88 23.78 -22.29
C ALA A 150 0.61 24.48 -22.79
N LEU A 151 0.72 25.31 -23.83
CA LEU A 151 -0.42 25.94 -24.52
C LEU A 151 -1.21 24.92 -25.35
N GLN A 152 -0.53 23.99 -26.01
CA GLN A 152 -1.16 22.91 -26.78
C GLN A 152 -2.04 22.01 -25.90
N LYS A 153 -1.54 21.61 -24.71
CA LYS A 153 -2.34 20.86 -23.72
C LYS A 153 -3.56 21.63 -23.22
N ARG A 154 -3.60 22.96 -23.41
CA ARG A 154 -4.70 23.86 -23.05
C ARG A 154 -5.54 24.31 -24.25
N GLY A 155 -5.42 23.61 -25.39
CA GLY A 155 -6.31 23.79 -26.54
C GLY A 155 -5.85 24.84 -27.57
N PHE A 156 -4.65 25.38 -27.41
CA PHE A 156 -4.06 26.36 -28.33
C PHE A 156 -3.08 25.73 -29.31
N VAL A 157 -3.25 26.01 -30.61
CA VAL A 157 -2.36 25.49 -31.67
C VAL A 157 -1.52 26.63 -32.23
N LEU A 158 -0.20 26.46 -32.25
CA LEU A 158 0.73 27.45 -32.81
C LEU A 158 0.51 27.63 -34.32
N GLN A 159 0.31 28.87 -34.76
CA GLN A 159 0.28 29.23 -36.18
C GLN A 159 1.72 29.45 -36.67
N GLY A 160 2.24 28.52 -37.47
CA GLY A 160 3.58 28.62 -38.07
C GLY A 160 4.71 28.45 -37.04
N LYS A 161 5.78 29.22 -37.18
CA LYS A 161 6.96 29.19 -36.30
C LYS A 161 6.97 30.42 -35.38
N ALA A 162 7.47 30.25 -34.15
CA ALA A 162 7.75 31.37 -33.26
C ALA A 162 8.74 32.35 -33.92
N ASP A 163 8.39 33.64 -33.90
CA ASP A 163 9.24 34.70 -34.42
C ASP A 163 10.27 35.11 -33.37
N LEU A 164 11.51 34.75 -33.64
CA LEU A 164 12.70 34.94 -32.80
C LEU A 164 13.65 36.00 -33.40
N SER A 165 13.20 36.74 -34.43
CA SER A 165 14.01 37.73 -35.15
C SER A 165 14.42 38.91 -34.26
N ASN A 166 13.60 39.24 -33.26
CA ASN A 166 13.91 40.30 -32.31
C ASN A 166 14.84 39.78 -31.20
N LYS A 167 15.86 40.57 -30.86
CA LYS A 167 16.84 40.23 -29.82
C LYS A 167 16.23 40.14 -28.42
N MET A 168 15.23 40.96 -28.12
CA MET A 168 14.65 41.12 -26.78
C MET A 168 13.35 40.36 -26.59
N PHE A 169 12.53 40.17 -27.64
CA PHE A 169 11.20 39.57 -27.53
C PHE A 169 11.00 38.41 -28.48
N VAL A 170 10.21 37.43 -28.06
CA VAL A 170 9.67 36.36 -28.89
C VAL A 170 8.21 36.67 -29.18
N ARG A 171 7.79 36.48 -30.42
CA ARG A 171 6.40 36.67 -30.84
C ARG A 171 5.82 35.35 -31.31
N MET A 172 4.65 35.01 -30.80
CA MET A 172 3.97 33.76 -31.10
C MET A 172 2.49 34.03 -31.34
N ARG A 173 1.91 33.30 -32.29
CA ARG A 173 0.48 33.39 -32.62
C ARG A 173 -0.12 32.00 -32.47
N PHE A 174 -1.19 31.90 -31.71
CA PHE A 174 -1.89 30.66 -31.47
C PHE A 174 -3.35 30.81 -31.87
N THR A 175 -3.99 29.67 -32.15
CA THR A 175 -5.43 29.57 -32.42
C THR A 175 -6.10 28.70 -31.40
N LYS A 176 -7.28 29.12 -30.94
CA LYS A 176 -8.20 28.24 -30.21
C LYS A 176 -8.82 27.26 -31.19
N GLY A 177 -8.31 26.02 -31.18
CA GLY A 177 -8.68 25.02 -32.19
C GLY A 177 -8.74 23.59 -31.67
N MET A 178 -8.42 23.35 -30.41
CA MET A 178 -8.52 22.03 -29.78
C MET A 178 -9.24 22.14 -28.44
N ALA A 179 -9.90 21.05 -28.03
CA ALA A 179 -10.36 20.93 -26.66
C ALA A 179 -9.14 20.86 -25.72
N PRO A 180 -9.14 21.57 -24.58
CA PRO A 180 -8.07 21.49 -23.61
C PRO A 180 -8.08 20.10 -22.96
N VAL A 181 -6.89 19.54 -22.75
CA VAL A 181 -6.69 18.25 -22.08
C VAL A 181 -6.36 18.46 -20.60
N LYS A 182 -5.82 19.64 -20.25
CA LYS A 182 -5.43 20.01 -18.88
C LYS A 182 -5.93 21.42 -18.55
N GLY A 183 -6.32 21.64 -17.30
CA GLY A 183 -6.72 22.95 -16.76
C GLY A 183 -8.21 23.06 -16.46
N LYS A 184 -8.65 24.25 -16.07
CA LYS A 184 -10.04 24.55 -15.68
C LYS A 184 -11.04 24.42 -16.83
N CYS A 185 -10.58 24.64 -18.06
CA CYS A 185 -11.43 24.61 -19.26
C CYS A 185 -11.64 23.20 -19.84
N VAL A 186 -11.12 22.15 -19.20
CA VAL A 186 -11.37 20.76 -19.62
C VAL A 186 -12.84 20.46 -19.41
N GLU A 187 -13.55 20.18 -20.49
CA GLU A 187 -14.92 19.68 -20.38
C GLU A 187 -14.86 18.34 -19.65
N LYS A 188 -15.39 18.32 -18.42
CA LYS A 188 -15.57 17.07 -17.67
C LYS A 188 -16.37 16.14 -18.55
N THR A 189 -15.72 15.09 -19.02
CA THR A 189 -16.39 14.18 -19.94
C THR A 189 -17.61 13.57 -19.24
N PRO A 190 -18.67 13.19 -19.97
CA PRO A 190 -19.82 12.52 -19.36
C PRO A 190 -19.45 11.27 -18.55
N LYS A 191 -18.26 10.70 -18.80
CA LYS A 191 -17.71 9.54 -18.10
C LYS A 191 -17.25 9.88 -16.68
N GLU A 192 -16.63 11.05 -16.47
CA GLU A 192 -16.17 11.48 -15.14
C GLU A 192 -17.36 11.84 -14.24
N ALA A 193 -18.39 12.48 -14.80
CA ALA A 193 -19.63 12.74 -14.06
C ALA A 193 -20.36 11.44 -13.70
N LYS A 194 -20.37 10.45 -14.61
CA LYS A 194 -20.92 9.12 -14.34
C LYS A 194 -20.10 8.35 -13.30
N LEU A 195 -18.78 8.49 -13.32
CA LEU A 195 -17.91 7.85 -12.34
C LEU A 195 -18.18 8.40 -10.93
N ALA A 196 -18.25 9.73 -10.78
CA ALA A 196 -18.55 10.36 -9.50
C ALA A 196 -19.95 9.96 -8.96
N ALA A 197 -20.94 9.83 -9.85
CA ALA A 197 -22.28 9.37 -9.44
C ALA A 197 -22.29 7.89 -9.00
N LEU A 198 -21.47 7.03 -9.62
CA LEU A 198 -21.32 5.63 -9.22
C LEU A 198 -20.57 5.51 -7.89
N GLU A 199 -19.55 6.32 -7.66
CA GLU A 199 -18.80 6.33 -6.39
C GLU A 199 -19.69 6.75 -5.21
N GLU A 200 -20.59 7.73 -5.39
CA GLU A 200 -21.56 8.15 -4.35
C GLU A 200 -22.62 7.06 -4.07
N GLU A 201 -23.02 6.32 -5.11
CA GLU A 201 -23.94 5.18 -4.95
C GLU A 201 -23.27 4.01 -4.22
N GLU A 202 -22.00 3.70 -4.53
CA GLU A 202 -21.23 2.67 -3.82
C GLU A 202 -20.98 3.03 -2.36
N GLU A 203 -20.58 4.26 -2.04
CA GLU A 203 -20.37 4.70 -0.64
C GLU A 203 -21.66 4.58 0.18
N LYS A 204 -22.81 4.82 -0.45
CA LYS A 204 -24.11 4.64 0.19
C LYS A 204 -24.45 3.16 0.41
N LEU A 205 -24.16 2.29 -0.56
CA LEU A 205 -24.35 0.84 -0.43
C LEU A 205 -23.41 0.23 0.62
N GLU A 206 -22.18 0.73 0.72
CA GLU A 206 -21.24 0.37 1.79
C GLU A 206 -21.74 0.82 3.17
N ALA A 207 -22.25 2.05 3.28
CA ALA A 207 -22.83 2.56 4.53
C ALA A 207 -24.12 1.83 4.94
N GLU A 208 -24.89 1.34 3.97
CA GLU A 208 -26.08 0.50 4.19
C GLU A 208 -25.71 -0.96 4.52
N GLY A 209 -24.42 -1.33 4.54
CA GLY A 209 -23.96 -2.67 4.93
C GLY A 209 -24.21 -3.74 3.86
N TYR A 210 -24.43 -3.36 2.59
CA TYR A 210 -24.74 -4.30 1.50
C TYR A 210 -23.61 -5.29 1.20
N TYR A 211 -22.38 -4.95 1.57
CA TYR A 211 -21.18 -5.77 1.38
C TYR A 211 -20.63 -6.39 2.68
N ASP A 212 -21.32 -6.24 3.81
CA ASP A 212 -20.95 -6.98 5.02
C ASP A 212 -21.30 -8.46 4.80
N SER A 213 -20.29 -9.24 4.43
CA SER A 213 -20.36 -10.71 4.32
C SER A 213 -20.37 -11.40 5.69
N ASP A 214 -20.28 -10.62 6.75
CA ASP A 214 -20.24 -11.11 8.12
C ASP A 214 -21.68 -11.28 8.60
N GLU A 215 -22.29 -12.40 8.22
CA GLU A 215 -23.38 -12.97 9.00
C GLU A 215 -22.80 -13.28 10.40
N GLU A 216 -23.00 -12.36 11.35
CA GLU A 216 -22.71 -12.59 12.76
C GLU A 216 -23.56 -13.78 13.24
N ILE A 217 -22.90 -14.90 13.54
CA ILE A 217 -23.53 -16.06 14.22
C ILE A 217 -23.71 -15.64 15.69
N ASP A 218 -24.83 -14.96 15.96
CA ASP A 218 -25.05 -14.27 17.23
C ASP A 218 -25.78 -15.13 18.28
N ASP A 219 -26.17 -16.35 17.93
CA ASP A 219 -26.85 -17.26 18.86
C ASP A 219 -25.83 -18.21 19.51
N GLU A 220 -25.60 -18.03 20.82
CA GLU A 220 -24.76 -18.91 21.67
C GLU A 220 -25.12 -20.39 21.50
N GLU A 221 -26.40 -20.69 21.21
CA GLU A 221 -26.89 -22.03 20.91
C GLU A 221 -26.33 -22.60 19.59
N GLU A 222 -26.20 -21.81 18.52
CA GLU A 222 -25.69 -22.29 17.23
C GLU A 222 -24.20 -22.65 17.30
N ALA A 223 -23.40 -21.86 18.01
CA ALA A 223 -22.00 -22.16 18.28
C ALA A 223 -21.83 -23.48 19.06
N THR A 224 -22.70 -23.74 20.05
CA THR A 224 -22.66 -25.01 20.82
C THR A 224 -23.03 -26.21 19.95
N VAL A 225 -23.99 -26.06 19.04
CA VAL A 225 -24.40 -27.12 18.10
C VAL A 225 -23.28 -27.46 17.14
N LEU A 226 -22.55 -26.46 16.63
CA LEU A 226 -21.40 -26.68 15.75
C LEU A 226 -20.25 -27.40 16.47
N ALA A 227 -19.88 -26.93 17.66
CA ALA A 227 -18.85 -27.58 18.49
C ALA A 227 -19.23 -29.03 18.85
N GLN A 228 -20.50 -29.27 19.18
CA GLN A 228 -21.02 -30.60 19.46
C GLN A 228 -21.01 -31.49 18.21
N ALA A 229 -21.34 -30.94 17.03
CA ALA A 229 -21.29 -31.67 15.77
C ALA A 229 -19.87 -32.11 15.39
N GLU A 230 -18.87 -31.26 15.62
CA GLU A 230 -17.46 -31.60 15.41
C GLU A 230 -17.01 -32.73 16.34
N LEU A 231 -17.34 -32.64 17.62
CA LEU A 231 -17.03 -33.69 18.60
C LEU A 231 -17.66 -35.04 18.21
N ILE A 232 -18.89 -35.02 17.70
CA ILE A 232 -19.58 -36.24 17.21
C ILE A 232 -18.83 -36.82 16.00
N ARG A 233 -18.43 -35.98 15.03
CA ARG A 233 -17.68 -36.44 13.84
C ARG A 233 -16.33 -37.04 14.22
N GLU A 234 -15.60 -36.40 15.12
CA GLU A 234 -14.32 -36.91 15.62
C GLU A 234 -14.50 -38.25 16.33
N LYS A 235 -15.47 -38.34 17.25
CA LYS A 235 -15.78 -39.58 17.99
C LYS A 235 -16.19 -40.71 17.03
N GLN A 236 -17.00 -40.41 16.01
CA GLN A 236 -17.34 -41.38 14.96
C GLN A 236 -16.11 -41.82 14.15
N GLY A 237 -15.19 -40.89 13.85
CA GLY A 237 -13.92 -41.18 13.19
C GLY A 237 -13.03 -42.10 14.02
N GLN A 238 -12.90 -41.83 15.32
CA GLN A 238 -12.16 -42.68 16.25
C GLN A 238 -12.79 -44.08 16.35
N ILE A 239 -14.12 -44.20 16.45
CA ILE A 239 -14.82 -45.49 16.43
C ILE A 239 -14.54 -46.25 15.14
N ARG A 240 -14.57 -45.56 13.98
CA ARG A 240 -14.26 -46.17 12.68
C ARG A 240 -12.81 -46.64 12.61
N ASN A 241 -11.87 -45.86 13.11
CA ASN A 241 -10.44 -46.20 13.13
C ASN A 241 -10.17 -47.35 14.09
N GLU A 242 -10.75 -47.34 15.29
CA GLU A 242 -10.64 -48.41 16.27
C GLU A 242 -11.25 -49.71 15.72
N ALA A 243 -12.41 -49.65 15.07
CA ALA A 243 -13.03 -50.78 14.41
C ALA A 243 -12.18 -51.31 13.24
N ARG A 244 -11.57 -50.43 12.45
CA ARG A 244 -10.60 -50.81 11.40
C ARG A 244 -9.40 -51.52 12.01
N MET A 245 -8.83 -51.01 13.10
CA MET A 245 -7.69 -51.62 13.79
C MET A 245 -8.04 -52.98 14.40
N LYS A 246 -9.22 -53.11 15.02
CA LYS A 246 -9.75 -54.38 15.55
C LYS A 246 -10.00 -55.43 14.45
N LYS A 247 -10.40 -54.99 13.26
CA LYS A 247 -10.64 -55.85 12.08
C LYS A 247 -9.41 -56.02 11.18
N ARG A 248 -8.28 -55.37 11.50
CA ARG A 248 -7.02 -55.44 10.73
C ARG A 248 -6.27 -56.74 11.04
N LEU A 249 -6.91 -57.87 10.79
CA LEU A 249 -6.30 -59.19 10.87
C LEU A 249 -6.28 -59.73 9.45
N LYS A 250 -5.27 -59.34 8.67
CA LYS A 250 -5.15 -59.82 7.29
C LYS A 250 -4.89 -61.34 7.21
N ASN A 251 -4.61 -62.03 8.33
CA ASN A 251 -4.39 -63.50 8.38
C ASN A 251 -4.63 -64.14 9.78
N GLN A 252 -5.50 -63.60 10.66
CA GLN A 252 -5.78 -64.19 11.99
C GLN A 252 -7.28 -64.16 12.33
N ALA A 253 -7.79 -65.22 12.97
CA ALA A 253 -9.19 -65.28 13.42
C ALA A 253 -9.41 -64.42 14.68
N ILE A 254 -10.53 -63.70 14.73
CA ILE A 254 -10.93 -62.93 15.92
C ILE A 254 -11.23 -63.91 17.07
N ILE A 255 -10.54 -63.76 18.20
CA ILE A 255 -10.76 -64.59 19.39
C ILE A 255 -12.16 -64.28 19.97
N PRO A 256 -13.00 -65.28 20.27
CA PRO A 256 -14.31 -65.06 20.88
C PRO A 256 -14.20 -64.36 22.25
N ARG A 257 -15.03 -63.35 22.49
CA ARG A 257 -15.02 -62.55 23.74
C ARG A 257 -15.08 -63.39 25.02
N LYS A 258 -15.77 -64.54 24.99
CA LYS A 258 -15.90 -65.47 26.13
C LYS A 258 -14.57 -66.08 26.60
N LYS A 259 -13.55 -66.13 25.72
CA LYS A 259 -12.25 -66.72 26.02
C LYS A 259 -11.19 -65.67 26.41
N VAL A 260 -11.51 -64.39 26.32
CA VAL A 260 -10.60 -63.30 26.66
C VAL A 260 -11.01 -62.70 28.01
N PRO A 261 -10.22 -62.86 29.08
CA PRO A 261 -10.50 -62.20 30.35
C PRO A 261 -10.34 -60.68 30.18
N ILE A 262 -11.36 -59.92 30.60
CA ILE A 262 -11.33 -58.45 30.61
C ILE A 262 -10.96 -58.02 32.04
N PRO A 263 -9.95 -57.16 32.23
CA PRO A 263 -9.64 -56.64 33.56
C PRO A 263 -10.78 -55.75 34.05
N LEU A 264 -11.12 -55.87 35.34
CA LEU A 264 -12.19 -55.09 35.98
C LEU A 264 -12.02 -53.58 35.75
N SER A 265 -10.80 -53.07 35.84
CA SER A 265 -10.48 -51.64 35.63
C SER A 265 -10.94 -51.13 34.26
N LYS A 266 -10.69 -51.89 33.19
CA LYS A 266 -11.09 -51.49 31.84
C LYS A 266 -12.61 -51.46 31.66
N MET A 267 -13.35 -52.30 32.40
CA MET A 267 -14.81 -52.26 32.42
C MET A 267 -15.29 -51.05 33.23
N ASP A 268 -14.66 -50.79 34.37
CA ASP A 268 -14.91 -49.66 35.27
C ASP A 268 -14.77 -48.34 34.51
N ASP A 269 -13.59 -48.08 33.94
CA ASP A 269 -13.27 -46.87 33.18
C ASP A 269 -14.24 -46.63 32.01
N ALA A 270 -14.74 -47.70 31.38
CA ALA A 270 -15.67 -47.59 30.25
C ALA A 270 -17.11 -47.28 30.68
N LEU A 271 -17.53 -47.76 31.85
CA LEU A 271 -18.84 -47.45 32.42
C LEU A 271 -18.87 -46.07 33.06
N ASP A 272 -17.76 -45.66 33.68
CA ASP A 272 -17.55 -44.30 34.19
C ASP A 272 -17.63 -43.27 33.05
N GLN A 273 -17.00 -43.56 31.90
CA GLN A 273 -17.11 -42.73 30.68
C GLN A 273 -18.54 -42.65 30.12
N LEU A 274 -19.39 -43.64 30.42
CA LEU A 274 -20.82 -43.64 30.06
C LEU A 274 -21.70 -43.04 31.16
N GLY A 275 -21.12 -42.66 32.31
CA GLY A 275 -21.82 -42.05 33.44
C GLY A 275 -22.61 -43.03 34.30
N VAL A 276 -22.27 -44.33 34.28
CA VAL A 276 -22.93 -45.36 35.09
C VAL A 276 -22.11 -45.64 36.34
N ASP A 277 -22.71 -45.50 37.53
CA ASP A 277 -22.05 -45.80 38.81
C ASP A 277 -21.76 -47.32 38.95
N THR A 278 -20.50 -47.66 39.17
CA THR A 278 -19.98 -49.04 39.24
C THR A 278 -19.64 -49.49 40.66
N THR A 279 -19.85 -48.66 41.69
CA THR A 279 -19.43 -48.94 43.08
C THR A 279 -19.93 -50.30 43.62
N ASP A 280 -21.17 -50.67 43.31
CA ASP A 280 -21.77 -51.97 43.67
C ASP A 280 -21.18 -53.16 42.90
N ILE A 281 -20.77 -52.95 41.65
CA ILE A 281 -20.16 -53.97 40.80
C ILE A 281 -18.73 -54.23 41.27
N VAL A 282 -17.99 -53.15 41.56
CA VAL A 282 -16.61 -53.21 42.07
C VAL A 282 -16.57 -53.83 43.47
N SER A 283 -17.49 -53.46 44.37
CA SER A 283 -17.57 -54.03 45.71
C SER A 283 -17.87 -55.53 45.68
N ARG A 284 -18.79 -55.95 44.82
CA ARG A 284 -19.11 -57.36 44.57
C ARG A 284 -17.93 -58.13 43.99
N ALA A 285 -17.28 -57.60 42.96
CA ALA A 285 -16.10 -58.24 42.35
C ALA A 285 -14.94 -58.39 43.35
N ARG A 286 -14.68 -57.35 44.16
CA ARG A 286 -13.67 -57.38 45.24
C ARG A 286 -14.02 -58.37 46.34
N SER A 287 -15.30 -58.57 46.65
CA SER A 287 -15.75 -59.55 47.63
C SER A 287 -15.56 -61.00 47.17
N GLN A 288 -15.72 -61.26 45.87
CA GLN A 288 -15.52 -62.58 45.26
C GLN A 288 -14.04 -62.93 45.08
N SER A 289 -13.16 -61.93 44.94
CA SER A 289 -11.71 -62.13 44.82
C SER A 289 -10.99 -62.38 46.15
N ARG A 290 -11.69 -62.26 47.29
CA ARG A 290 -11.13 -62.60 48.60
C ARG A 290 -11.12 -64.13 48.75
N PRO A 291 -9.94 -64.79 48.82
CA PRO A 291 -9.91 -66.22 49.12
C PRO A 291 -10.50 -66.43 50.52
N ARG A 292 -11.45 -67.36 50.65
CA ARG A 292 -11.82 -67.91 51.97
C ARG A 292 -10.57 -68.55 52.57
N GLY A 293 -9.85 -67.79 53.39
CA GLY A 293 -8.68 -68.24 54.10
C GLY A 293 -9.03 -69.43 54.98
N ARG A 294 -8.35 -70.55 54.75
CA ARG A 294 -8.23 -71.65 55.70
C ARG A 294 -7.69 -71.07 57.00
N SER A 295 -8.50 -71.09 58.06
CA SER A 295 -8.13 -70.59 59.38
C SER A 295 -6.94 -71.38 59.94
N LEU A 296 -5.77 -70.74 60.05
CA LEU A 296 -4.68 -71.21 60.91
C LEU A 296 -4.92 -70.64 62.31
N GLY A 297 -5.61 -71.43 63.14
CA GLY A 297 -5.84 -71.17 64.56
C GLY A 297 -4.76 -71.80 65.44
N ARG A 298 -4.09 -70.92 66.17
CA ARG A 298 -3.02 -70.99 67.18
C ARG A 298 -3.26 -71.94 68.38
N SER A 299 -2.22 -72.61 68.91
CA SER A 299 -1.60 -72.25 70.22
C SER A 299 -0.58 -73.28 70.74
N ARG A 300 0.63 -72.79 71.10
CA ARG A 300 1.46 -73.38 72.16
C ARG A 300 2.12 -72.22 72.91
N ALA A 301 2.11 -72.33 74.23
CA ALA A 301 2.40 -71.31 75.22
C ALA A 301 3.86 -70.80 75.23
N GLY A 302 4.05 -69.61 75.81
CA GLY A 302 5.33 -69.14 76.38
C GLY A 302 5.85 -67.83 75.79
N THR A 303 5.68 -66.73 76.55
CA THR A 303 6.68 -65.69 76.91
C THR A 303 7.84 -65.47 75.93
N GLU A 304 8.11 -64.30 75.35
CA GLU A 304 8.49 -63.03 76.02
C GLU A 304 8.65 -61.91 74.95
N ASP A 305 8.29 -60.70 75.37
CA ASP A 305 8.78 -59.36 75.02
C ASP A 305 8.78 -58.77 73.59
N ALA A 306 8.52 -57.47 73.58
CA ALA A 306 8.37 -56.55 72.46
C ALA A 306 9.68 -55.79 72.15
N ASP A 307 9.77 -55.19 70.96
CA ASP A 307 10.88 -54.40 70.39
C ASP A 307 12.07 -55.14 69.76
N ALA A 308 11.81 -55.93 68.71
CA ALA A 308 12.83 -56.23 67.69
C ALA A 308 12.50 -55.50 66.38
N MET A 309 13.03 -54.28 66.24
CA MET A 309 13.25 -53.64 64.94
C MET A 309 14.51 -54.27 64.34
N ASP A 310 14.37 -55.05 63.26
CA ASP A 310 15.52 -55.51 62.47
C ASP A 310 15.38 -55.08 61.01
N LEU A 311 15.91 -53.88 60.76
CA LEU A 311 16.52 -53.50 59.51
C LEU A 311 17.76 -54.39 59.31
N ASP A 312 17.78 -55.24 58.29
CA ASP A 312 18.92 -55.36 57.37
C ASP A 312 18.72 -56.49 56.35
N ALA A 313 18.63 -56.10 55.07
CA ALA A 313 18.77 -57.01 53.95
C ALA A 313 20.22 -57.51 53.91
N THR A 314 20.40 -58.82 54.05
CA THR A 314 21.72 -59.45 54.09
C THR A 314 22.57 -59.13 52.85
N PRO A 315 23.91 -59.03 52.96
CA PRO A 315 24.81 -58.69 51.82
C PRO A 315 24.67 -59.59 50.59
N ARG A 316 24.07 -60.77 50.76
CA ARG A 316 23.87 -61.78 49.72
C ARG A 316 22.72 -61.44 48.75
N GLU A 317 21.83 -60.51 49.10
CA GLU A 317 20.73 -60.07 48.24
C GLU A 317 21.05 -58.82 47.39
N ARG A 318 22.04 -58.00 47.76
CA ARG A 318 22.53 -56.86 46.93
C ARG A 318 23.30 -57.30 45.67
N LEU A 319 23.87 -58.50 45.66
CA LEU A 319 24.69 -59.01 44.54
C LEU A 319 23.90 -59.56 43.36
N ARG A 320 22.57 -59.70 43.46
CA ARG A 320 21.69 -60.08 42.34
C ARG A 320 21.06 -58.90 41.60
N SER A 321 21.17 -57.68 42.14
CA SER A 321 20.60 -56.46 41.53
C SER A 321 21.63 -55.58 40.82
N GLN A 322 22.85 -56.07 40.58
CA GLN A 322 23.86 -55.38 39.77
C GLN A 322 24.52 -56.36 38.79
N SER A 323 24.02 -56.44 37.55
CA SER A 323 24.82 -56.67 36.34
C SER A 323 23.94 -56.96 35.12
N ARG A 324 23.57 -55.90 34.40
CA ARG A 324 23.53 -55.92 32.92
C ARG A 324 23.43 -54.48 32.41
N ALA A 325 24.60 -53.87 32.26
CA ALA A 325 24.74 -52.62 31.55
C ALA A 325 24.37 -52.83 30.06
N ARG A 326 23.58 -51.90 29.51
CA ARG A 326 23.21 -51.82 28.10
C ARG A 326 24.46 -51.52 27.27
N SER A 327 24.84 -52.44 26.38
CA SER A 327 25.80 -52.16 25.32
C SER A 327 25.16 -51.18 24.33
N ARG A 328 25.73 -49.97 24.27
CA ARG A 328 25.40 -48.91 23.33
C ARG A 328 26.20 -49.18 22.05
N SER A 329 25.54 -49.54 20.95
CA SER A 329 26.17 -49.66 19.63
C SER A 329 26.11 -48.32 18.88
N GLN A 330 27.26 -47.67 18.71
CA GLN A 330 27.61 -46.94 17.47
C GLN A 330 27.80 -48.00 16.36
N ALA A 331 27.68 -47.78 15.05
CA ALA A 331 27.96 -46.65 14.15
C ALA A 331 27.07 -46.85 12.88
N ALA A 332 27.13 -46.12 11.75
CA ALA A 332 28.17 -45.28 11.18
C ALA A 332 27.54 -44.29 10.17
N VAL A 333 28.20 -43.15 10.04
CA VAL A 333 28.15 -42.25 8.89
C VAL A 333 28.99 -42.89 7.78
N ASN A 334 28.41 -42.99 6.59
CA ASN A 334 29.04 -42.84 5.27
C ASN A 334 27.92 -42.69 4.24
#